data_AF-A0A838Y4F8-F1
#
_entry.id   AF-A0A838Y4F8-F1
#
_cell.length_a   1.000
_cell.length_b   1.000
_cell.length_c   1.000
_cell.angle_alpha   90.00
_cell.angle_beta   90.00
_cell.angle_gamma   90.00
#
_symmetry.space_group_name_H-M   'P 1'
#
loop_
_entity.id
_entity.type
_entity.pdbx_description
1 polymer ?
#
loop_
_entity_poly.entity_id
_entity_poly.type
_entity_poly.pdbx_seq_one_letter_code
_entity_poly.pdbx_strand_id
1 'polypeptide(L)'
;MPKTFIDGREVKRWWLDGREVSRAYLDGRLVFQKETIIRISAHDHGITGQWVIDRIQTAFAGAPPAGASIRFVIESGIQLVSANAGEGFRLDGSWWNGTLASCQIIIENYGYLLGRGGKGGTGSDRQAAQPGSAGGDALVLNNMNVRIDNRGIIAGGGGGGAACGNGGLNACGGGGAPFGPDGDRLGNAPNGVAGTFDQPGRGGIINGVVRGGYGGAWGERGGGSTNYPDWHANAGHAIRSNGAAVTWINRGDIRGNAP
;
A
#
# COMPACT_ATOMS: atom_id res chain seq x y z
N MET A 1 42.50 -8.56 -19.31
CA MET A 1 41.22 -7.92 -18.93
C MET A 1 41.53 -6.74 -18.03
N PRO A 2 40.91 -5.56 -18.23
CA PRO A 2 41.18 -4.38 -17.41
C PRO A 2 40.71 -4.59 -15.96
N LYS A 3 41.57 -4.23 -15.01
CA LYS A 3 41.32 -4.33 -13.56
C LYS A 3 40.49 -3.13 -13.10
N THR A 4 39.45 -3.36 -12.31
CA THR A 4 38.63 -2.28 -11.72
C THR A 4 39.05 -2.10 -10.25
N PHE A 5 39.20 -0.86 -9.80
CA PHE A 5 39.58 -0.52 -8.43
C PHE A 5 38.49 0.34 -7.78
N ILE A 6 38.23 0.12 -6.49
CA ILE A 6 37.42 0.98 -5.62
C ILE A 6 38.22 1.15 -4.31
N ASP A 7 38.38 2.39 -3.85
CA ASP A 7 39.14 2.74 -2.63
C ASP A 7 40.55 2.13 -2.56
N GLY A 8 41.25 2.10 -3.70
CA GLY A 8 42.62 1.58 -3.79
C GLY A 8 42.74 0.07 -3.69
N ARG A 9 41.63 -0.69 -3.71
CA ARG A 9 41.62 -2.16 -3.69
C ARG A 9 41.12 -2.73 -5.01
N GLU A 10 41.83 -3.74 -5.53
CA GLU A 10 41.44 -4.45 -6.75
C GLU A 10 40.12 -5.20 -6.54
N VAL A 11 39.09 -4.83 -7.29
CA VAL A 11 37.79 -5.50 -7.29
C VAL A 11 37.91 -6.76 -8.12
N LYS A 12 38.14 -7.89 -7.47
CA LYS A 12 38.08 -9.21 -8.12
C LYS A 12 36.62 -9.61 -8.32
N ARG A 13 36.17 -9.68 -9.58
CA ARG A 13 34.87 -10.26 -9.96
C ARG A 13 35.00 -11.78 -9.90
N TRP A 14 34.10 -12.44 -9.19
CA TRP A 14 34.08 -13.90 -9.05
C TRP A 14 32.82 -14.45 -9.70
N TRP A 15 32.99 -15.56 -10.40
CA TRP A 15 31.91 -16.29 -11.06
C TRP A 15 31.83 -17.67 -10.43
N LEU A 16 30.65 -18.03 -9.91
CA LEU A 16 30.34 -19.38 -9.46
C LEU A 16 29.14 -19.85 -10.28
N ASP A 17 29.25 -21.00 -10.94
CA ASP A 17 28.20 -21.59 -11.79
C ASP A 17 27.56 -20.61 -12.79
N GLY A 18 28.39 -19.78 -13.42
CA GLY A 18 27.94 -18.79 -14.42
C GLY A 18 27.26 -17.55 -13.83
N ARG A 19 27.33 -17.31 -12.52
CA ARG A 19 26.73 -16.14 -11.86
C ARG A 19 27.81 -15.26 -11.20
N GLU A 20 27.74 -13.95 -11.44
CA GLU A 20 28.58 -12.95 -10.79
C GLU A 20 28.15 -12.74 -9.32
N VAL A 21 29.12 -12.74 -8.40
CA VAL A 21 28.94 -12.53 -6.95
C VAL A 21 29.76 -11.34 -6.44
N SER A 22 29.13 -10.48 -5.65
CA SER A 22 29.74 -9.34 -4.93
C SER A 22 30.00 -9.68 -3.46
N ARG A 23 31.06 -9.11 -2.87
CA ARG A 23 31.52 -9.40 -1.49
C ARG A 23 30.77 -8.56 -0.46
N ALA A 24 30.36 -9.17 0.66
CA ALA A 24 30.03 -8.49 1.91
C ALA A 24 30.79 -9.15 3.10
N TYR A 25 31.07 -8.38 4.15
CA TYR A 25 31.66 -8.88 5.39
C TYR A 25 30.61 -8.80 6.51
N LEU A 26 30.34 -9.92 7.17
CA LEU A 26 29.53 -10.00 8.40
C LEU A 26 30.40 -10.66 9.47
N ASP A 27 30.58 -9.99 10.62
CA ASP A 27 31.33 -10.50 11.77
C ASP A 27 32.72 -11.07 11.45
N GLY A 28 33.45 -10.40 10.55
CA GLY A 28 34.80 -10.82 10.14
C GLY A 28 34.85 -12.06 9.23
N ARG A 29 33.70 -12.62 8.82
CA ARG A 29 33.59 -13.69 7.82
C ARG A 29 33.20 -13.13 6.47
N LEU A 30 33.83 -13.66 5.42
CA LEU A 30 33.46 -13.40 4.04
C LEU A 30 32.11 -14.08 3.79
N VAL A 31 31.05 -13.29 3.59
CA VAL A 31 29.73 -13.80 3.24
C VAL A 31 29.45 -13.44 1.79
N PHE A 32 29.16 -14.47 0.99
CA PHE A 32 28.67 -14.30 -0.37
C PHE A 32 27.15 -14.22 -0.29
N GLN A 33 26.59 -13.02 -0.30
CA GLN A 33 25.15 -12.91 -0.47
C GLN A 33 24.88 -11.85 -1.52
N LYS A 34 24.63 -12.36 -2.74
CA LYS A 34 24.14 -11.54 -3.83
C LYS A 34 22.78 -11.00 -3.39
N GLU A 35 22.67 -9.68 -3.35
CA GLU A 35 21.38 -9.03 -3.20
C GLU A 35 20.49 -9.42 -4.38
N THR A 36 19.28 -9.90 -4.07
CA THR A 36 18.29 -10.27 -5.06
C THR A 36 17.38 -9.09 -5.31
N ILE A 37 17.42 -8.57 -6.53
CA ILE A 37 16.65 -7.39 -6.93
C ILE A 37 15.36 -7.84 -7.63
N ILE A 38 14.23 -7.43 -7.07
CA ILE A 38 12.90 -7.62 -7.65
C ILE A 38 12.47 -6.26 -8.22
N ARG A 39 12.56 -6.13 -9.56
CA ARG A 39 12.15 -4.91 -10.28
C ARG A 39 10.66 -4.95 -10.60
N ILE A 40 9.96 -3.87 -10.28
CA ILE A 40 8.55 -3.69 -10.56
C ILE A 40 8.40 -2.51 -11.52
N SER A 41 8.17 -2.84 -12.79
CA SER A 41 8.17 -1.91 -13.93
C SER A 41 6.80 -1.77 -14.62
N ALA A 42 5.73 -2.30 -14.01
CA ALA A 42 4.38 -2.22 -14.53
C ALA A 42 3.40 -1.83 -13.43
N HIS A 43 2.37 -1.05 -13.79
CA HIS A 43 1.26 -0.72 -12.90
C HIS A 43 0.52 -1.98 -12.48
N ASP A 44 0.04 -1.99 -11.24
CA ASP A 44 -0.85 -3.03 -10.74
C ASP A 44 -1.80 -2.44 -9.70
N HIS A 45 -3.11 -2.53 -9.94
CA HIS A 45 -4.15 -2.01 -9.03
C HIS A 45 -4.87 -3.12 -8.27
N GLY A 46 -4.22 -4.29 -8.19
CA GLY A 46 -4.69 -5.51 -7.56
C GLY A 46 -3.66 -6.13 -6.62
N ILE A 47 -2.76 -5.35 -6.01
CA ILE A 47 -1.70 -5.93 -5.15
C ILE A 47 -2.31 -6.54 -3.88
N THR A 48 -1.78 -7.69 -3.48
CA THR A 48 -2.16 -8.46 -2.29
C THR A 48 -0.92 -8.97 -1.58
N GLY A 49 -1.07 -9.56 -0.39
CA GLY A 49 0.03 -10.29 0.23
C GLY A 49 0.58 -11.42 -0.66
N GLN A 50 -0.31 -12.14 -1.37
CA GLN A 50 0.10 -13.22 -2.29
C GLN A 50 0.92 -12.68 -3.47
N TRP A 51 0.56 -11.50 -4.00
CA TRP A 51 1.31 -10.84 -5.07
C TRP A 51 2.78 -10.58 -4.72
N VAL A 52 3.07 -10.28 -3.44
CA VAL A 52 4.42 -10.09 -2.92
C VAL A 52 5.12 -11.44 -2.74
N ILE A 53 4.44 -12.44 -2.19
CA ILE A 53 4.93 -13.82 -2.05
C ILE A 53 5.39 -14.36 -3.41
N ASP A 54 4.54 -14.27 -4.43
CA ASP A 54 4.79 -14.82 -5.77
C ASP A 54 6.06 -14.22 -6.39
N ARG A 55 6.31 -12.92 -6.16
CA ARG A 55 7.51 -12.23 -6.66
C ARG A 55 8.78 -12.70 -5.96
N ILE A 56 8.73 -12.87 -4.64
CA ILE A 56 9.86 -13.44 -3.90
C ILE A 56 10.08 -14.89 -4.36
N GLN A 57 9.03 -15.70 -4.44
CA GLN A 57 9.13 -17.09 -4.87
C GLN A 57 9.69 -17.23 -6.27
N THR A 58 9.25 -16.38 -7.20
CA THR A 58 9.78 -16.37 -8.56
C THR A 58 11.26 -16.01 -8.58
N ALA A 59 11.69 -15.03 -7.77
CA ALA A 59 13.08 -14.60 -7.73
C ALA A 59 14.04 -15.66 -7.15
N PHE A 60 13.55 -16.50 -6.23
CA PHE A 60 14.33 -17.55 -5.57
C PHE A 60 14.04 -18.97 -6.06
N ALA A 61 13.08 -19.15 -6.98
CA ALA A 61 12.49 -20.45 -7.33
C ALA A 61 11.99 -21.25 -6.10
N GLY A 62 11.40 -20.54 -5.13
CA GLY A 62 10.96 -21.12 -3.86
C GLY A 62 11.09 -20.15 -2.68
N ALA A 63 11.23 -20.69 -1.47
CA ALA A 63 11.51 -19.85 -0.30
C ALA A 63 12.88 -19.17 -0.43
N PRO A 64 13.03 -17.90 0.00
CA PRO A 64 14.35 -17.29 0.08
C PRO A 64 15.21 -18.03 1.12
N PRO A 65 16.54 -18.15 0.92
CA PRO A 65 17.41 -18.69 1.95
C PRO A 65 17.46 -17.75 3.17
N ALA A 66 17.65 -18.30 4.36
CA ALA A 66 17.79 -17.50 5.58
C ALA A 66 18.93 -16.46 5.43
N GLY A 67 18.69 -15.26 5.97
CA GLY A 67 19.62 -14.14 5.84
C GLY A 67 19.63 -13.45 4.47
N ALA A 68 18.85 -13.89 3.48
CA ALA A 68 18.85 -13.29 2.14
C ALA A 68 18.67 -11.77 2.17
N SER A 69 19.36 -11.07 1.27
CA SER A 69 19.12 -9.66 1.01
C SER A 69 18.21 -9.51 -0.20
N ILE A 70 17.04 -8.92 -0.01
CA ILE A 70 15.97 -8.76 -1.00
C ILE A 70 15.70 -7.28 -1.16
N ARG A 71 15.91 -6.76 -2.38
CA ARG A 71 15.63 -5.37 -2.73
C ARG A 71 14.46 -5.31 -3.71
N PHE A 72 13.36 -4.70 -3.27
CA PHE A 72 12.29 -4.29 -4.17
C PHE A 72 12.62 -2.94 -4.77
N VAL A 73 12.50 -2.81 -6.09
CA VAL A 73 12.68 -1.55 -6.81
C VAL A 73 11.40 -1.27 -7.58
N ILE A 74 10.61 -0.31 -7.10
CA ILE A 74 9.41 0.19 -7.77
C ILE A 74 9.84 1.33 -8.66
N GLU A 75 9.74 1.15 -9.98
CA GLU A 75 10.25 2.13 -10.94
C GLU A 75 9.43 3.43 -10.96
N SER A 76 10.02 4.48 -11.54
CA SER A 76 9.40 5.81 -11.55
C SER A 76 8.07 5.80 -12.30
N GLY A 77 7.05 6.46 -11.72
CA GLY A 77 5.71 6.54 -12.29
C GLY A 77 4.86 5.28 -12.12
N ILE A 78 5.43 4.15 -11.67
CA ILE A 78 4.67 2.91 -11.46
C ILE A 78 3.68 3.09 -10.32
N GLN A 79 2.46 2.59 -10.53
CA GLN A 79 1.36 2.68 -9.56
C GLN A 79 1.04 1.29 -9.03
N LEU A 80 1.26 1.07 -7.74
CA LEU A 80 0.90 -0.14 -7.03
C LEU A 80 -0.21 0.21 -6.04
N VAL A 81 -1.41 -0.31 -6.28
CA VAL A 81 -2.59 -0.05 -5.44
C VAL A 81 -3.16 -1.35 -4.92
N SER A 82 -3.46 -1.42 -3.62
CA SER A 82 -4.09 -2.58 -2.99
C SER A 82 -5.36 -3.03 -3.73
N ALA A 83 -5.56 -4.34 -3.83
CA ALA A 83 -6.76 -4.91 -4.45
C ALA A 83 -8.05 -4.47 -3.76
N ASN A 84 -8.01 -4.32 -2.44
CA ASN A 84 -9.11 -3.87 -1.59
C ASN A 84 -8.57 -3.25 -0.29
N ALA A 85 -9.45 -2.73 0.56
CA ALA A 85 -9.06 -2.04 1.80
C ALA A 85 -8.47 -2.96 2.89
N GLY A 86 -8.61 -4.28 2.76
CA GLY A 86 -8.00 -5.27 3.65
C GLY A 86 -6.64 -5.79 3.18
N GLU A 87 -6.20 -5.41 1.98
CA GLU A 87 -4.95 -5.85 1.36
C GLU A 87 -3.95 -4.69 1.26
N GLY A 88 -2.69 -5.06 0.99
CA GLY A 88 -1.60 -4.12 0.81
C GLY A 88 -0.35 -4.79 0.28
N PHE A 89 0.70 -4.00 0.06
CA PHE A 89 2.03 -4.54 -0.08
C PHE A 89 2.44 -5.11 1.28
N ARG A 90 2.15 -6.39 1.48
CA ARG A 90 2.36 -7.07 2.75
C ARG A 90 3.69 -7.79 2.75
N LEU A 91 4.43 -7.67 3.84
CA LEU A 91 5.56 -8.52 4.16
C LEU A 91 5.36 -9.04 5.58
N ASP A 92 5.51 -10.36 5.74
CA ASP A 92 5.26 -11.02 7.02
C ASP A 92 6.44 -11.90 7.39
N GLY A 93 7.08 -11.60 8.52
CA GLY A 93 8.22 -12.33 9.03
C GLY A 93 7.94 -13.82 9.25
N SER A 94 6.68 -14.21 9.48
CA SER A 94 6.27 -15.61 9.66
C SER A 94 6.31 -16.44 8.37
N TRP A 95 6.38 -15.81 7.20
CA TRP A 95 6.42 -16.52 5.93
C TRP A 95 7.62 -17.47 5.84
N TRP A 96 7.35 -18.63 5.23
CA TRP A 96 8.31 -19.73 5.13
C TRP A 96 8.88 -20.12 6.50
N ASN A 97 7.99 -20.34 7.48
CA ASN A 97 8.34 -20.75 8.85
C ASN A 97 9.31 -19.78 9.55
N GLY A 98 9.09 -18.47 9.39
CA GLY A 98 9.94 -17.45 10.01
C GLY A 98 11.17 -17.04 9.19
N THR A 99 11.42 -17.68 8.04
CA THR A 99 12.63 -17.41 7.24
C THR A 99 12.71 -15.95 6.80
N LEU A 100 11.58 -15.33 6.44
CA LEU A 100 11.58 -13.94 5.97
C LEU A 100 12.02 -12.96 7.08
N ALA A 101 11.71 -13.23 8.34
CA ALA A 101 12.15 -12.39 9.46
C ALA A 101 13.67 -12.29 9.58
N SER A 102 14.40 -13.32 9.11
CA SER A 102 15.87 -13.32 9.08
C SER A 102 16.47 -12.59 7.87
N CYS A 103 15.66 -12.28 6.85
CA CYS A 103 16.12 -11.64 5.63
C CYS A 103 16.28 -10.12 5.81
N GLN A 104 17.21 -9.53 5.08
CA GLN A 104 17.28 -8.08 4.93
C GLN A 104 16.35 -7.65 3.79
N ILE A 105 15.30 -6.89 4.12
CA ILE A 105 14.40 -6.33 3.11
C ILE A 105 14.71 -4.85 2.91
N ILE A 106 14.89 -4.47 1.65
CA ILE A 106 15.03 -3.08 1.21
C ILE A 106 13.90 -2.78 0.22
N ILE A 107 13.19 -1.68 0.44
CA ILE A 107 12.17 -1.16 -0.49
C ILE A 107 12.67 0.16 -1.04
N GLU A 108 13.00 0.19 -2.32
CA GLU A 108 13.22 1.42 -3.07
C GLU A 108 11.94 1.78 -3.83
N ASN A 109 11.33 2.90 -3.45
CA ASN A 109 10.13 3.38 -4.11
C ASN A 109 10.42 4.65 -4.91
N TYR A 110 10.30 4.59 -6.23
CA TYR A 110 10.32 5.76 -7.11
C TYR A 110 8.93 6.07 -7.71
N GLY A 111 7.94 5.23 -7.40
CA GLY A 111 6.57 5.32 -7.91
C GLY A 111 5.55 5.64 -6.81
N TYR A 112 4.37 5.04 -6.92
CA TYR A 112 3.26 5.17 -5.99
C TYR A 112 2.98 3.81 -5.34
N LEU A 113 3.05 3.76 -4.02
CA LEU A 113 2.64 2.60 -3.23
C LEU A 113 1.44 3.01 -2.38
N LEU A 114 0.25 2.58 -2.77
CA LEU A 114 -1.01 3.12 -2.24
C LEU A 114 -1.90 2.02 -1.68
N GLY A 115 -2.54 2.31 -0.55
CA GLY A 115 -3.69 1.56 -0.07
C GLY A 115 -4.91 1.79 -0.95
N ARG A 116 -5.91 0.90 -0.92
CA ARG A 116 -7.18 1.11 -1.62
C ARG A 116 -8.05 2.10 -0.86
N GLY A 117 -8.73 3.00 -1.56
CA GLY A 117 -9.78 3.84 -0.98
C GLY A 117 -10.92 3.04 -0.37
N GLY A 118 -11.51 3.57 0.69
CA GLY A 118 -12.67 3.01 1.37
C GLY A 118 -13.95 3.18 0.53
N LYS A 119 -14.89 2.27 0.73
CA LYS A 119 -16.21 2.30 0.11
C LYS A 119 -17.07 3.39 0.74
N GLY A 120 -17.81 4.15 -0.07
CA GLY A 120 -18.82 5.08 0.43
C GLY A 120 -19.93 4.41 1.24
N GLY A 121 -20.55 5.13 2.16
CA GLY A 121 -21.66 4.62 2.95
C GLY A 121 -22.89 4.34 2.09
N THR A 122 -23.60 3.26 2.39
CA THR A 122 -24.85 2.87 1.70
C THR A 122 -26.02 3.69 2.24
N GLY A 123 -26.78 4.33 1.34
CA GLY A 123 -28.02 5.03 1.64
C GLY A 123 -29.22 4.22 1.18
N SER A 124 -30.31 4.21 1.97
CA SER A 124 -31.52 3.48 1.59
C SER A 124 -32.79 4.07 2.20
N ASP A 125 -33.91 3.93 1.50
CA ASP A 125 -35.25 4.25 2.00
C ASP A 125 -35.80 3.23 3.01
N ARG A 126 -35.14 2.06 3.15
CA ARG A 126 -35.62 0.92 3.96
C ARG A 126 -34.72 0.54 5.13
N GLN A 127 -33.52 1.11 5.22
CA GLN A 127 -32.48 0.84 6.21
C GLN A 127 -31.83 2.16 6.63
N ALA A 128 -31.32 2.20 7.86
CA ALA A 128 -30.57 3.34 8.34
C ALA A 128 -29.36 3.61 7.43
N ALA A 129 -29.11 4.89 7.12
CA ALA A 129 -27.88 5.32 6.47
C ALA A 129 -26.67 4.71 7.20
N GLN A 130 -25.60 4.42 6.46
CA GLN A 130 -24.38 3.84 7.01
C GLN A 130 -23.19 4.80 6.85
N PRO A 131 -22.21 4.78 7.77
CA PRO A 131 -20.92 5.40 7.53
C PRO A 131 -20.19 4.72 6.35
N GLY A 132 -19.21 5.41 5.78
CA GLY A 132 -18.29 4.79 4.81
C GLY A 132 -17.35 3.78 5.48
N SER A 133 -16.67 2.95 4.69
CA SER A 133 -15.64 2.05 5.17
C SER A 133 -14.27 2.75 5.21
N ALA A 134 -13.40 2.29 6.11
CA ALA A 134 -12.02 2.78 6.17
C ALA A 134 -11.27 2.50 4.85
N GLY A 135 -10.28 3.34 4.56
CA GLY A 135 -9.28 3.06 3.53
C GLY A 135 -8.30 1.98 3.97
N GLY A 136 -7.69 1.29 3.01
CA GLY A 136 -6.67 0.28 3.24
C GLY A 136 -5.28 0.86 3.40
N ASP A 137 -4.37 0.09 3.99
CA ASP A 137 -2.99 0.53 4.13
C ASP A 137 -2.17 0.27 2.86
N ALA A 138 -1.15 1.09 2.60
CA ALA A 138 -0.22 0.85 1.50
C ALA A 138 0.75 -0.28 1.80
N LEU A 139 1.46 -0.19 2.93
CA LEU A 139 2.50 -1.14 3.33
C LEU A 139 2.13 -1.76 4.68
N VAL A 140 2.09 -3.10 4.73
CA VAL A 140 1.78 -3.86 5.95
C VAL A 140 2.99 -4.72 6.29
N LEU A 141 3.64 -4.40 7.41
CA LEU A 141 4.88 -5.05 7.84
C LEU A 141 4.65 -5.77 9.17
N ASN A 142 4.80 -7.09 9.19
CA ASN A 142 4.60 -7.91 10.39
C ASN A 142 5.92 -8.54 10.83
N ASN A 143 6.36 -8.28 12.06
CA ASN A 143 7.47 -8.99 12.74
C ASN A 143 8.77 -9.16 11.93
N MET A 144 9.27 -8.08 11.33
CA MET A 144 10.48 -8.11 10.51
C MET A 144 11.21 -6.77 10.44
N ASN A 145 12.42 -6.75 9.91
CA ASN A 145 13.21 -5.54 9.71
C ASN A 145 13.15 -5.11 8.24
N VAL A 146 12.79 -3.85 8.00
CA VAL A 146 12.69 -3.29 6.64
C VAL A 146 13.41 -1.96 6.56
N ARG A 147 14.20 -1.77 5.51
CA ARG A 147 14.81 -0.48 5.15
C ARG A 147 14.06 0.14 3.99
N ILE A 148 13.63 1.39 4.12
CA ILE A 148 12.83 2.06 3.10
C ILE A 148 13.57 3.26 2.55
N ASP A 149 13.76 3.28 1.23
CA ASP A 149 14.27 4.40 0.44
C ASP A 149 13.14 4.91 -0.44
N ASN A 150 12.31 5.80 0.13
CA ASN A 150 11.17 6.37 -0.56
C ASN A 150 11.56 7.67 -1.27
N ARG A 151 11.53 7.65 -2.59
CA ARG A 151 11.68 8.80 -3.51
C ARG A 151 10.41 9.10 -4.29
N GLY A 152 9.36 8.30 -4.10
CA GLY A 152 8.02 8.48 -4.65
C GLY A 152 7.02 8.80 -3.53
N ILE A 153 5.82 8.23 -3.64
CA ILE A 153 4.74 8.39 -2.67
C ILE A 153 4.39 7.05 -2.03
N ILE A 154 4.28 7.02 -0.70
CA ILE A 154 3.64 5.93 0.04
C ILE A 154 2.44 6.51 0.78
N ALA A 155 1.24 6.00 0.52
CA ALA A 155 0.04 6.56 1.14
C ALA A 155 -1.06 5.54 1.44
N GLY A 156 -1.73 5.70 2.57
CA GLY A 156 -2.96 4.96 2.83
C GLY A 156 -4.07 5.35 1.86
N GLY A 157 -5.05 4.47 1.67
CA GLY A 157 -6.27 4.83 0.98
C GLY A 157 -7.09 5.83 1.81
N GLY A 158 -7.80 6.73 1.15
CA GLY A 158 -8.74 7.63 1.80
C GLY A 158 -9.98 6.89 2.30
N GLY A 159 -10.57 7.35 3.39
CA GLY A 159 -11.82 6.77 3.91
C GLY A 159 -13.02 7.06 2.99
N GLY A 160 -14.02 6.17 2.97
CA GLY A 160 -15.28 6.44 2.28
C GLY A 160 -16.12 7.50 2.99
N GLY A 161 -16.86 8.31 2.23
CA GLY A 161 -17.80 9.29 2.80
C GLY A 161 -19.05 8.60 3.37
N ALA A 162 -19.71 9.20 4.36
CA ALA A 162 -20.95 8.63 4.92
C ALA A 162 -22.16 8.81 4.00
N ALA A 163 -23.14 7.90 4.12
CA ALA A 163 -24.46 8.12 3.58
C ALA A 163 -25.25 9.16 4.39
N CYS A 164 -26.30 9.70 3.79
CA CYS A 164 -27.27 10.57 4.42
C CYS A 164 -28.66 9.94 4.36
N GLY A 165 -29.47 10.14 5.39
CA GLY A 165 -30.88 9.75 5.42
C GLY A 165 -31.73 10.79 6.15
N ASN A 166 -32.87 11.16 5.57
CA ASN A 166 -33.87 12.05 6.17
C ASN A 166 -35.28 11.74 5.67
N GLY A 167 -36.12 11.09 6.50
CA GLY A 167 -37.55 10.98 6.22
C GLY A 167 -37.91 10.46 4.81
N GLY A 168 -37.15 9.51 4.27
CA GLY A 168 -37.33 8.95 2.92
C GLY A 168 -36.40 9.51 1.82
N LEU A 169 -35.69 10.61 2.09
CA LEU A 169 -34.62 11.11 1.22
C LEU A 169 -33.28 10.52 1.66
N ASN A 170 -32.59 9.82 0.77
CA ASN A 170 -31.34 9.14 1.10
C ASN A 170 -30.27 9.40 0.05
N ALA A 171 -29.03 9.66 0.43
CA ALA A 171 -27.93 9.85 -0.51
C ALA A 171 -26.73 8.99 -0.10
N CYS A 172 -26.10 8.33 -1.07
CA CYS A 172 -24.96 7.44 -0.79
C CYS A 172 -23.66 8.26 -0.64
N GLY A 173 -22.70 7.72 0.10
CA GLY A 173 -21.38 8.31 0.24
C GLY A 173 -20.49 8.10 -0.99
N GLY A 174 -19.52 8.98 -1.20
CA GLY A 174 -18.49 8.82 -2.23
C GLY A 174 -17.36 7.90 -1.76
N GLY A 175 -16.72 7.20 -2.69
CA GLY A 175 -15.57 6.34 -2.40
C GLY A 175 -14.29 7.14 -2.18
N GLY A 176 -13.41 6.68 -1.30
CA GLY A 176 -12.10 7.30 -1.07
C GLY A 176 -11.13 7.10 -2.25
N ALA A 177 -10.10 7.94 -2.37
CA ALA A 177 -9.02 7.73 -3.34
C ALA A 177 -7.92 6.82 -2.75
N PRO A 178 -7.25 5.96 -3.53
CA PRO A 178 -7.52 5.61 -4.93
C PRO A 178 -8.62 4.53 -5.04
N PHE A 179 -9.48 4.65 -6.05
CA PHE A 179 -10.38 3.57 -6.50
C PHE A 179 -11.29 2.97 -5.42
N GLY A 180 -11.66 3.74 -4.40
CA GLY A 180 -12.67 3.36 -3.43
C GLY A 180 -14.04 3.29 -4.11
N PRO A 181 -14.82 2.22 -3.94
CA PRO A 181 -16.15 2.13 -4.53
C PRO A 181 -17.11 3.19 -3.96
N ASP A 182 -18.11 3.59 -4.73
CA ASP A 182 -19.24 4.36 -4.21
C ASP A 182 -20.07 3.53 -3.20
N GLY A 183 -20.90 4.21 -2.43
CA GLY A 183 -21.90 3.54 -1.60
C GLY A 183 -23.00 2.91 -2.43
N ASP A 184 -23.48 1.74 -2.01
CA ASP A 184 -24.52 1.02 -2.76
C ASP A 184 -25.82 1.82 -2.77
N ARG A 185 -26.51 1.77 -3.90
CA ARG A 185 -27.86 2.29 -4.00
C ARG A 185 -28.87 1.26 -3.57
N LEU A 186 -29.67 1.62 -2.57
CA LEU A 186 -30.89 0.92 -2.24
C LEU A 186 -32.07 1.87 -2.46
N GLY A 187 -32.99 1.49 -3.36
CA GLY A 187 -34.17 2.28 -3.69
C GLY A 187 -33.86 3.51 -4.56
N ASN A 188 -34.38 4.67 -4.17
CA ASN A 188 -34.31 5.93 -4.94
C ASN A 188 -33.14 6.86 -4.55
N ALA A 189 -32.19 6.38 -3.74
CA ALA A 189 -31.02 7.18 -3.37
C ALA A 189 -30.09 7.41 -4.59
N PRO A 190 -29.63 8.64 -4.88
CA PRO A 190 -28.56 8.85 -5.84
C PRO A 190 -27.27 8.23 -5.28
N ASN A 191 -26.53 7.59 -6.19
CA ASN A 191 -25.23 7.03 -5.89
C ASN A 191 -24.24 8.13 -5.50
N GLY A 192 -23.23 7.73 -4.74
CA GLY A 192 -21.98 8.48 -4.74
C GLY A 192 -21.25 8.27 -6.06
N VAL A 193 -20.05 8.81 -6.14
CA VAL A 193 -19.09 8.54 -7.20
C VAL A 193 -17.97 7.72 -6.58
N ALA A 194 -17.44 6.75 -7.31
CA ALA A 194 -16.23 6.04 -6.90
C ALA A 194 -15.02 7.00 -6.92
N GLY A 195 -14.03 6.76 -6.08
CA GLY A 195 -12.77 7.48 -6.15
C GLY A 195 -12.04 7.17 -7.46
N THR A 196 -11.40 8.16 -8.07
CA THR A 196 -10.42 7.92 -9.14
C THR A 196 -9.08 7.54 -8.51
N PHE A 197 -8.01 7.51 -9.32
CA PHE A 197 -6.67 7.34 -8.80
C PHE A 197 -6.32 8.43 -7.78
N ASP A 198 -6.54 9.69 -8.14
CA ASP A 198 -6.04 10.88 -7.45
C ASP A 198 -7.14 11.73 -6.77
N GLN A 199 -8.41 11.49 -7.08
CA GLN A 199 -9.52 12.28 -6.55
C GLN A 199 -10.51 11.41 -5.79
N PRO A 200 -10.96 11.86 -4.60
CA PRO A 200 -12.04 11.18 -3.92
C PRO A 200 -13.36 11.33 -4.68
N GLY A 201 -14.20 10.33 -4.52
CA GLY A 201 -15.56 10.31 -4.99
C GLY A 201 -16.45 11.30 -4.26
N ARG A 202 -17.36 11.93 -4.98
CA ARG A 202 -18.40 12.80 -4.41
C ARG A 202 -19.58 11.98 -3.89
N GLY A 203 -20.07 12.26 -2.70
CA GLY A 203 -21.34 11.70 -2.23
C GLY A 203 -22.54 12.20 -3.04
N GLY A 204 -23.58 11.36 -3.14
CA GLY A 204 -24.81 11.66 -3.87
C GLY A 204 -25.53 12.88 -3.33
N ILE A 205 -26.38 13.51 -4.16
CA ILE A 205 -27.13 14.72 -3.79
C ILE A 205 -28.58 14.58 -4.25
N ILE A 206 -29.52 14.79 -3.33
CA ILE A 206 -30.95 14.93 -3.65
C ILE A 206 -31.39 16.38 -3.43
N ASN A 207 -31.97 16.98 -4.46
CA ASN A 207 -32.63 18.30 -4.42
C ASN A 207 -31.78 19.43 -3.81
N GLY A 208 -30.44 19.28 -3.82
CA GLY A 208 -29.51 20.24 -3.21
C GLY A 208 -29.49 20.28 -1.68
N VAL A 209 -30.33 19.50 -0.99
CA VAL A 209 -30.49 19.57 0.48
C VAL A 209 -29.83 18.37 1.17
N VAL A 210 -30.10 17.16 0.69
CA VAL A 210 -29.59 15.93 1.31
C VAL A 210 -28.37 15.46 0.53
N ARG A 211 -27.23 15.37 1.22
CA ARG A 211 -25.94 15.08 0.61
C ARG A 211 -25.14 14.05 1.37
N GLY A 212 -24.69 13.01 0.66
CA GLY A 212 -23.69 12.07 1.16
C GLY A 212 -22.32 12.73 1.27
N GLY A 213 -21.49 12.20 2.17
CA GLY A 213 -20.12 12.64 2.35
C GLY A 213 -19.22 12.36 1.14
N TYR A 214 -18.22 13.20 0.93
CA TYR A 214 -17.13 12.91 0.00
C TYR A 214 -16.25 11.78 0.56
N GLY A 215 -15.62 11.00 -0.32
CA GLY A 215 -14.47 10.20 0.07
C GLY A 215 -13.29 11.10 0.51
N GLY A 216 -12.32 10.51 1.20
CA GLY A 216 -11.05 11.16 1.53
C GLY A 216 -10.03 11.02 0.40
N ALA A 217 -9.10 11.97 0.29
CA ALA A 217 -7.91 11.82 -0.54
C ALA A 217 -6.94 10.78 0.09
N TRP A 218 -5.79 10.55 -0.56
CA TRP A 218 -4.78 9.61 -0.04
C TRP A 218 -4.35 9.96 1.38
N GLY A 219 -4.52 9.00 2.31
CA GLY A 219 -4.19 9.17 3.72
C GLY A 219 -5.16 10.04 4.51
N GLU A 220 -6.30 10.44 3.94
CA GLU A 220 -7.29 11.30 4.58
C GLU A 220 -8.60 10.58 4.91
N ARG A 221 -9.26 11.03 5.98
CA ARG A 221 -10.58 10.51 6.37
C ARG A 221 -11.65 10.90 5.35
N GLY A 222 -12.69 10.08 5.24
CA GLY A 222 -13.90 10.46 4.50
C GLY A 222 -14.66 11.60 5.18
N GLY A 223 -15.52 12.28 4.44
CA GLY A 223 -16.40 13.31 4.98
C GLY A 223 -17.71 12.75 5.56
N GLY A 224 -18.25 13.44 6.55
CA GLY A 224 -19.63 13.26 7.01
C GLY A 224 -20.66 13.69 5.96
N SER A 225 -21.91 13.30 6.19
CA SER A 225 -23.05 13.69 5.36
C SER A 225 -23.81 14.87 5.98
N THR A 226 -24.80 15.44 5.27
CA THR A 226 -25.59 16.60 5.79
C THR A 226 -26.16 16.35 7.18
N ASN A 227 -26.72 15.16 7.42
CA ASN A 227 -27.41 14.82 8.66
C ASN A 227 -26.52 14.09 9.67
N TYR A 228 -25.39 13.57 9.20
CA TYR A 228 -24.44 12.81 10.03
C TYR A 228 -23.03 13.37 9.80
N PRO A 229 -22.74 14.61 10.24
CA PRO A 229 -21.46 15.26 10.01
C PRO A 229 -20.29 14.54 10.70
N ASP A 230 -20.57 13.83 11.80
CA ASP A 230 -19.57 13.09 12.58
C ASP A 230 -19.34 11.67 12.07
N TRP A 231 -20.12 11.21 11.08
CA TRP A 231 -19.91 9.90 10.48
C TRP A 231 -18.84 9.99 9.41
N HIS A 232 -17.60 9.72 9.79
CA HIS A 232 -16.48 9.68 8.87
C HIS A 232 -15.74 8.35 8.97
N ALA A 233 -15.34 7.82 7.82
CA ALA A 233 -14.47 6.66 7.79
C ALA A 233 -13.00 7.06 7.93
N ASN A 234 -12.25 6.28 8.68
CA ASN A 234 -10.82 6.51 8.88
C ASN A 234 -10.03 6.35 7.58
N ALA A 235 -8.94 7.09 7.47
CA ALA A 235 -7.92 6.84 6.46
C ALA A 235 -7.22 5.50 6.73
N GLY A 236 -6.68 4.90 5.67
CA GLY A 236 -5.67 3.86 5.78
C GLY A 236 -4.32 4.43 6.21
N HIS A 237 -3.42 3.54 6.65
CA HIS A 237 -2.06 3.90 7.02
C HIS A 237 -1.17 3.93 5.78
N ALA A 238 -0.19 4.84 5.73
CA ALA A 238 0.88 4.70 4.75
C ALA A 238 1.71 3.46 5.07
N ILE A 239 2.02 3.24 6.35
CA ILE A 239 2.73 2.05 6.83
C ILE A 239 2.10 1.57 8.13
N ARG A 240 1.68 0.31 8.17
CA ARG A 240 1.26 -0.40 9.39
C ARG A 240 2.39 -1.34 9.84
N SER A 241 3.07 -1.00 10.93
CA SER A 241 4.19 -1.77 11.50
C SER A 241 3.73 -2.62 12.71
N ASN A 242 3.25 -3.83 12.45
CA ASN A 242 2.83 -4.79 13.49
C ASN A 242 4.06 -5.52 14.04
N GLY A 243 4.81 -4.86 14.91
CA GLY A 243 6.06 -5.41 15.50
C GLY A 243 7.25 -5.41 14.54
N ALA A 244 7.11 -4.79 13.35
CA ALA A 244 8.21 -4.60 12.42
C ALA A 244 9.05 -3.37 12.79
N ALA A 245 10.37 -3.46 12.65
CA ALA A 245 11.26 -2.31 12.77
C ALA A 245 11.49 -1.69 11.38
N VAL A 246 11.08 -0.42 11.23
CA VAL A 246 11.26 0.34 10.01
C VAL A 246 12.45 1.27 10.14
N THR A 247 13.42 1.14 9.24
CA THR A 247 14.56 2.04 9.14
C THR A 247 14.46 2.86 7.86
N TRP A 248 14.45 4.18 7.99
CA TRP A 248 14.40 5.07 6.84
C TRP A 248 15.81 5.31 6.28
N ILE A 249 16.00 4.99 5.00
CA ILE A 249 17.11 5.49 4.18
C ILE A 249 16.72 6.87 3.63
N ASN A 250 15.49 6.97 3.12
CA ASN A 250 14.84 8.21 2.75
C ASN A 250 13.34 8.08 3.03
N ARG A 251 12.75 9.08 3.70
CA ARG A 251 11.32 9.07 4.07
C ARG A 251 10.41 9.47 2.91
N GLY A 252 10.85 10.39 2.05
CA GLY A 252 10.05 10.86 0.90
C GLY A 252 8.68 11.44 1.28
N ASP A 253 7.73 11.39 0.33
CA ASP A 253 6.33 11.79 0.53
C ASP A 253 5.54 10.62 1.15
N ILE A 254 4.97 10.87 2.33
CA ILE A 254 4.17 9.93 3.11
C ILE A 254 2.82 10.58 3.41
N ARG A 255 1.71 9.91 3.06
CA ARG A 255 0.35 10.42 3.33
C ARG A 255 -0.47 9.42 4.12
N GLY A 256 -0.89 9.81 5.32
CA GLY A 256 -1.45 8.91 6.32
C GLY A 256 -0.41 8.50 7.36
N ASN A 257 -0.84 7.69 8.34
CA ASN A 257 -0.01 7.33 9.48
C ASN A 257 1.17 6.41 9.09
N ALA A 258 2.35 6.64 9.69
CA ALA A 258 3.57 5.85 9.51
C ALA A 258 4.49 5.99 10.74
N PRO A 259 5.26 4.93 11.09
CA PRO A 259 6.21 4.94 12.22
C PRO A 259 7.46 5.80 11.98
#